data_AF-A0AAN7HIB5-F1
#
_entry.id   AF-A0AAN7HIB5-F1
#
_cell.length_a   1.000
_cell.length_b   1.000
_cell.length_c   1.000
_cell.angle_alpha   90.00
_cell.angle_beta   90.00
_cell.angle_gamma   90.00
#
_symmetry.space_group_name_H-M   'P 1'
#
loop_
_entity.id
_entity.type
_entity.pdbx_description
1 polymer ?
#
loop_
_entity_poly.entity_id
_entity_poly.type
_entity_poly.pdbx_seq_one_letter_code
_entity_poly.pdbx_strand_id
1 'polypeptide(L)'
;MPVLSGATPGLYTRTRANRLIQHMLFKDQEAPVVYGTIQDLEDHLNKVVTLAYKHQPGLPPRVTLEKELVFCYTDFNGGNFMFATRPDGRPRLYIIDFEHASFLPLSFLSYA
;
A
#
# COMPACT_ATOMS: atom_id res chain seq x y z
N MET A 1 2.30 -10.05 9.80
CA MET A 1 1.44 -9.39 10.81
C MET A 1 -0.01 -9.72 10.49
N PRO A 2 -0.82 -10.21 11.45
CA PRO A 2 -2.23 -10.49 11.19
C PRO A 2 -3.00 -9.19 10.98
N VAL A 3 -3.87 -9.17 9.96
CA VAL A 3 -4.80 -8.06 9.73
C VAL A 3 -5.99 -8.21 10.68
N LEU A 4 -6.35 -7.14 11.38
CA LEU A 4 -7.48 -7.15 12.30
C LEU A 4 -8.81 -7.24 11.53
N SER A 5 -9.80 -7.92 12.10
CA SER A 5 -11.17 -7.90 11.57
C SER A 5 -11.70 -6.46 11.55
N GLY A 6 -12.24 -6.03 10.41
CA GLY A 6 -12.69 -4.65 10.19
C GLY A 6 -11.58 -3.64 9.89
N ALA A 7 -10.36 -4.09 9.57
CA ALA A 7 -9.31 -3.21 9.07
C ALA A 7 -9.73 -2.54 7.75
N THR A 8 -9.33 -1.28 7.59
CA THR A 8 -9.55 -0.49 6.39
C THR A 8 -8.22 -0.29 5.66
N PRO A 9 -8.22 0.01 4.35
CA PRO A 9 -7.00 0.41 3.66
C PRO A 9 -6.38 1.63 4.33
N GLY A 10 -5.10 1.58 4.67
CA GLY A 10 -4.45 2.67 5.40
C GLY A 10 -3.28 2.25 6.24
N LEU A 11 -2.67 3.20 6.94
CA LEU A 11 -1.47 2.97 7.74
C LEU A 11 -1.70 1.96 8.86
N TYR A 12 -0.66 1.16 9.12
CA TYR A 12 -0.59 0.20 10.21
C TYR A 12 -0.71 0.87 11.58
N THR A 13 -0.16 2.08 11.72
CA THR A 13 -0.12 2.78 13.01
C THR A 13 -1.43 3.53 13.29
N ARG A 14 -2.09 3.19 14.41
CA ARG A 14 -3.35 3.83 14.85
C ARG A 14 -3.16 5.20 15.51
N THR A 15 -1.93 5.61 15.81
CA THR A 15 -1.64 6.80 16.64
C THR A 15 -1.78 8.11 15.88
N ARG A 16 -1.99 8.08 14.55
CA ARG A 16 -2.26 9.27 13.73
C ARG A 16 -3.43 9.01 12.78
N ALA A 17 -4.64 9.01 13.34
CA ALA A 17 -5.86 9.11 12.52
C ALA A 17 -5.70 10.29 11.54
N ASN A 18 -5.94 10.05 10.25
CA ASN A 18 -5.77 10.99 9.11
C ASN A 18 -4.44 10.97 8.33
N ARG A 19 -3.54 10.02 8.57
CA ARG A 19 -2.41 9.87 7.64
C ARG A 19 -2.80 9.05 6.40
N LEU A 20 -2.32 9.55 5.27
CA LEU A 20 -2.63 9.05 3.94
C LEU A 20 -1.75 7.84 3.62
N ILE A 21 -2.25 6.94 2.76
CA ILE A 21 -1.46 5.82 2.26
C ILE A 21 -0.26 6.39 1.52
N GLN A 22 0.95 5.90 1.83
CA GLN A 22 2.13 6.20 1.03
C GLN A 22 2.46 5.03 0.11
N HIS A 23 2.40 5.29 -1.20
CA HIS A 23 2.63 4.28 -2.24
C HIS A 23 2.97 4.94 -3.58
N MET A 24 3.89 4.32 -4.32
CA MET A 24 4.34 4.76 -5.66
C MET A 24 3.23 4.89 -6.71
N LEU A 25 2.08 4.27 -6.46
CA LEU A 25 0.89 4.34 -7.31
C LEU A 25 0.28 5.75 -7.31
N PHE A 26 0.38 6.45 -6.17
CA PHE A 26 -0.21 7.77 -6.02
C PHE A 26 0.75 8.86 -6.48
N LYS A 27 0.19 9.95 -6.99
CA LYS A 27 0.96 11.15 -7.30
C LYS A 27 1.63 11.64 -6.02
N ASP A 28 2.89 12.06 -6.12
CA ASP A 28 3.70 12.51 -4.99
C ASP A 28 3.88 11.43 -3.89
N GLN A 29 3.65 10.16 -4.26
CA GLN A 29 3.73 8.97 -3.41
C GLN A 29 2.75 8.95 -2.23
N GLU A 30 1.70 9.77 -2.26
CA GLU A 30 0.72 9.89 -1.17
C GLU A 30 -0.72 9.88 -1.70
N ALA A 31 -1.59 9.09 -1.09
CA ALA A 31 -3.00 9.04 -1.45
C ALA A 31 -3.67 10.41 -1.21
N PRO A 32 -4.62 10.84 -2.05
CA PRO A 32 -5.24 12.15 -1.89
C PRO A 32 -6.25 12.22 -0.74
N VAL A 33 -6.73 11.07 -0.27
CA VAL A 33 -7.74 10.95 0.79
C VAL A 33 -7.55 9.67 1.60
N VAL A 34 -8.19 9.62 2.76
CA VAL A 34 -8.35 8.38 3.55
C VAL A 34 -9.51 7.57 2.98
N TYR A 35 -9.34 6.25 2.87
CA TYR A 35 -10.38 5.33 2.39
C TYR A 35 -10.98 4.56 3.57
N GLY A 36 -12.31 4.57 3.68
CA GLY A 36 -13.04 3.83 4.72
C GLY A 36 -13.18 2.35 4.37
N THR A 37 -13.17 2.01 3.09
CA THR A 37 -13.30 0.63 2.61
C THR A 37 -12.39 0.34 1.41
N ILE A 38 -12.18 -0.93 1.10
CA ILE A 38 -11.53 -1.35 -0.16
C ILE A 38 -12.34 -0.84 -1.37
N GLN A 39 -13.66 -0.77 -1.25
CA GLN A 39 -14.51 -0.29 -2.34
C GLN A 39 -14.27 1.20 -2.63
N ASP A 40 -14.08 2.03 -1.59
CA ASP A 40 -13.78 3.45 -1.77
C ASP A 40 -12.47 3.65 -2.56
N LEU A 41 -11.46 2.85 -2.25
CA LEU A 41 -10.18 2.85 -2.96
C LEU A 41 -10.34 2.37 -4.40
N GLU A 42 -11.06 1.26 -4.63
CA GLU A 42 -11.34 0.70 -5.95
C GLU A 42 -12.11 1.68 -6.84
N ASP A 43 -13.15 2.32 -6.30
CA ASP A 43 -13.98 3.31 -7.00
C ASP A 43 -13.14 4.53 -7.40
N HIS A 44 -12.28 5.00 -6.50
CA HIS A 44 -11.37 6.10 -6.81
C HIS A 44 -10.37 5.73 -7.91
N LEU A 45 -9.73 4.56 -7.86
CA LEU A 45 -8.81 4.10 -8.91
C LEU A 45 -9.53 4.00 -10.26
N ASN A 46 -10.74 3.43 -10.30
CA ASN A 46 -11.54 3.35 -11.52
C ASN A 46 -11.92 4.72 -12.08
N LYS A 47 -12.17 5.70 -11.21
CA LYS A 47 -12.41 7.09 -11.63
C LYS A 47 -11.16 7.70 -12.26
N VAL A 48 -9.98 7.48 -11.69
CA VAL A 48 -8.70 7.94 -12.25
C VAL A 48 -8.44 7.29 -13.61
N VAL A 49 -8.65 5.98 -13.74
CA VAL A 49 -8.50 5.26 -15.02
C VAL A 49 -9.46 5.82 -16.07
N THR A 50 -10.71 6.08 -15.73
CA THR A 50 -11.68 6.69 -16.66
C THR A 50 -11.19 8.05 -17.16
N LEU A 51 -10.57 8.86 -16.29
CA LEU A 51 -10.00 10.16 -16.68
C LEU A 51 -8.76 10.00 -17.56
N ALA A 52 -7.86 9.07 -17.23
CA ALA A 52 -6.63 8.82 -17.96
C ALA A 52 -6.88 8.30 -19.39
N TYR A 53 -7.93 7.52 -19.58
CA TYR A 53 -8.29 6.89 -20.87
C TYR A 53 -9.38 7.65 -21.63
N LYS A 54 -9.78 8.85 -21.18
CA LYS A 54 -10.91 9.62 -21.75
C LYS A 54 -10.82 9.88 -23.26
N HIS A 55 -9.60 9.97 -23.80
CA HIS A 55 -9.36 10.25 -25.22
C HIS A 55 -9.03 8.99 -26.04
N GLN A 56 -8.97 7.81 -25.42
CA GLN A 56 -8.71 6.57 -26.13
C GLN A 56 -10.02 5.94 -26.63
N PRO A 57 -10.04 5.38 -27.85
CA PRO A 57 -11.21 4.67 -28.35
C PRO A 57 -11.41 3.36 -27.57
N GLY A 58 -12.66 3.06 -27.20
CA GLY A 58 -13.04 1.84 -26.48
C GLY A 58 -13.45 2.08 -25.02
N LEU A 59 -13.79 1.00 -24.31
CA LEU A 59 -14.11 1.07 -22.88
C LEU A 59 -12.80 1.12 -22.08
N PRO A 60 -12.65 2.04 -21.11
CA PRO A 60 -11.47 2.06 -20.25
C PRO A 60 -11.35 0.76 -19.46
N PRO A 61 -10.12 0.29 -19.17
CA PRO A 61 -9.93 -0.87 -18.31
C PRO A 61 -10.54 -0.61 -16.93
N ARG A 62 -10.98 -1.69 -16.25
CA ARG A 62 -11.45 -1.61 -14.87
C ARG A 62 -10.45 -2.27 -13.94
N VAL A 63 -10.24 -1.63 -12.80
CA VAL A 63 -9.50 -2.16 -11.66
C VAL A 63 -10.48 -2.89 -10.76
N THR A 64 -10.12 -4.11 -10.35
CA THR A 64 -10.82 -4.86 -9.30
C THR A 64 -9.79 -5.23 -8.25
N LEU A 65 -10.00 -4.80 -7.01
CA LEU A 65 -9.06 -5.03 -5.91
C LEU A 65 -9.44 -6.30 -5.14
N GLU A 66 -8.43 -6.98 -4.63
CA GLU A 66 -8.62 -8.08 -3.70
C GLU A 66 -9.31 -7.59 -2.43
N LYS A 67 -10.22 -8.40 -1.88
CA LYS A 67 -10.94 -8.05 -0.64
C LYS A 67 -10.13 -8.31 0.63
N GLU A 68 -8.99 -8.99 0.50
CA GLU A 68 -8.05 -9.21 1.59
C GLU A 68 -7.00 -8.09 1.64
N LEU A 69 -6.79 -7.54 2.83
CA LEU A 69 -5.68 -6.63 3.07
C LEU A 69 -4.47 -7.43 3.56
N VAL A 70 -3.29 -7.03 3.12
CA VAL A 70 -2.01 -7.54 3.58
C VAL A 70 -1.18 -6.42 4.18
N PHE A 71 -0.27 -6.77 5.07
CA PHE A 71 0.72 -5.82 5.58
C PHE A 71 1.72 -5.50 4.47
N CYS A 72 1.72 -4.25 4.02
CA CYS A 72 2.59 -3.73 2.98
C CYS A 72 3.61 -2.76 3.60
N TYR A 73 4.88 -3.09 3.47
CA TYR A 73 5.98 -2.20 3.80
C TYR A 73 6.37 -1.45 2.53
N THR A 74 6.32 -0.11 2.55
CA THR A 74 6.43 0.73 1.34
C THR A 74 7.65 1.65 1.35
N ASP A 75 8.39 1.75 2.47
CA ASP A 75 9.58 2.59 2.58
C ASP A 75 10.87 1.80 2.27
N PHE A 76 11.16 1.61 0.99
CA PHE A 76 12.33 0.87 0.52
C PHE A 76 13.65 1.65 0.59
N ASN A 77 13.75 2.68 1.45
CA ASN A 77 15.02 3.32 1.72
C ASN A 77 16.03 2.30 2.28
N GLY A 78 17.21 2.21 1.65
CA GLY A 78 18.28 1.29 2.06
C GLY A 78 18.71 1.43 3.52
N GLY A 79 18.53 2.61 4.12
CA GLY A 79 18.78 2.85 5.55
C GLY A 79 17.88 2.04 6.49
N ASN A 80 16.73 1.56 6.01
CA ASN A 80 15.77 0.78 6.80
C ASN A 80 16.05 -0.73 6.77
N PHE A 81 17.09 -1.16 6.05
CA PHE A 81 17.48 -2.57 5.94
C PHE A 81 18.82 -2.80 6.64
N MET A 82 18.80 -3.57 7.72
CA MET A 82 20.02 -3.94 8.44
C MET A 82 20.34 -5.41 8.23
N PHE A 83 21.52 -5.69 7.68
CA PHE A 83 22.04 -7.04 7.53
C PHE A 83 22.93 -7.39 8.71
N ALA A 84 22.69 -8.55 9.32
CA ALA A 84 23.51 -9.12 10.37
C ALA A 84 23.78 -10.60 10.09
N THR A 85 24.88 -11.11 10.62
CA THR A 85 25.17 -12.55 10.59
C THR A 85 24.90 -13.13 11.96
N ARG A 86 24.08 -14.18 12.03
CA ARG A 86 23.86 -14.92 13.27
C ARG A 86 25.14 -15.65 13.71
N PRO A 87 25.26 -16.06 14.99
CA PRO A 87 26.37 -16.90 15.44
C PRO A 87 26.52 -18.23 14.67
N ASP A 88 25.44 -18.73 14.06
CA ASP A 88 25.43 -19.93 13.22
C ASP A 88 25.85 -19.68 11.76
N GLY A 89 26.32 -18.48 11.43
CA GLY A 89 26.75 -18.08 10.09
C GLY A 89 25.60 -17.73 9.13
N ARG A 90 24.33 -17.84 9.54
CA ARG A 90 23.19 -17.54 8.66
C ARG A 90 22.95 -16.03 8.57
N PRO A 91 22.66 -15.48 7.37
CA PRO A 91 22.29 -14.09 7.23
C PRO A 91 20.95 -13.83 7.92
N ARG A 92 20.80 -12.64 8.49
CA ARG A 92 19.58 -12.14 9.07
C ARG A 92 19.36 -10.72 8.57
N LEU A 93 18.18 -10.49 8.01
CA LEU A 93 17.70 -9.16 7.63
C LEU A 93 16.78 -8.65 8.73
N TYR A 94 17.03 -7.44 9.20
CA TYR A 94 16.09 -6.65 9.97
C TYR A 94 15.55 -5.54 9.08
N ILE A 95 14.22 -5.40 9.08
CA ILE A 95 13.54 -4.26 8.49
C ILE A 95 13.12 -3.38 9.67
N ILE A 96 13.50 -2.12 9.63
CA ILE A 96 13.17 -1.11 10.64
C ILE A 96 12.28 -0.02 10.03
N ASP A 97 11.88 0.94 10.85
CA ASP A 97 11.06 2.10 10.45
C ASP A 97 9.75 1.75 9.71
N PHE A 98 8.74 1.35 10.48
CA PHE A 98 7.43 0.98 9.95
C PHE A 98 6.45 2.17 9.89
N GLU A 99 6.94 3.41 9.92
CA GLU A 99 6.09 4.60 9.98
C GLU A 99 5.09 4.67 8.82
N HIS A 100 5.51 4.21 7.63
CA HIS A 100 4.75 4.26 6.38
C HIS A 100 4.07 2.94 5.99
N ALA A 101 4.28 1.88 6.79
CA ALA A 101 3.67 0.59 6.54
C ALA A 101 2.14 0.69 6.58
N SER A 102 1.47 0.02 5.65
CA SER A 102 0.02 0.13 5.44
C SER A 102 -0.61 -1.25 5.25
N PHE A 103 -1.89 -1.39 5.60
CA PHE A 103 -2.72 -2.50 5.17
C PHE A 103 -3.34 -2.15 3.82
N LEU A 104 -2.98 -2.90 2.77
CA LEU A 104 -3.40 -2.64 1.40
C LEU A 104 -3.80 -3.94 0.70
N PRO A 105 -4.62 -3.89 -0.36
CA PRO A 105 -4.86 -5.06 -1.20
C PRO A 105 -3.57 -5.67 -1.74
N LEU A 106 -3.57 -6.98 -1.97
CA LEU A 106 -2.37 -7.74 -2.36
C LEU A 106 -1.67 -7.16 -3.59
N SER A 107 -2.45 -6.68 -4.57
CA SER A 107 -1.94 -6.04 -5.78
C SER A 107 -0.99 -4.86 -5.53
N PHE A 108 -1.10 -4.16 -4.41
CA PHE A 108 -0.18 -3.08 -4.06
C PHE A 108 1.23 -3.61 -3.76
N LEU A 109 1.35 -4.81 -3.19
CA LEU A 109 2.65 -5.43 -2.94
C LEU A 109 3.40 -5.77 -4.25
N SER A 110 2.67 -6.02 -5.34
CA SER A 110 3.28 -6.36 -6.64
C SER A 110 3.94 -5.16 -7.33
N TYR A 111 3.64 -3.94 -6.89
CA TYR A 111 4.12 -2.69 -7.50
C TYR A 111 4.68 -1.71 -6.45
N ALA A 112 5.23 -2.27 -5.36
CA ALA A 112 5.82 -1.55 -4.24
C ALA A 112 7.28 -1.18 -4.49
#